data_AF-A0A969GYV3-F1
#
_entry.id   AF-A0A969GYV3-F1
#
_cell.length_a   1.000
_cell.length_b   1.000
_cell.length_c   1.000
_cell.angle_alpha   90.00
_cell.angle_beta   90.00
_cell.angle_gamma   90.00
#
_symmetry.space_group_name_H-M   'P 1'
#
loop_
_entity.id
_entity.type
_entity.pdbx_description
1 polymer ?
#
loop_
_entity_poly.entity_id
_entity_poly.type
_entity_poly.pdbx_seq_one_letter_code
_entity_poly.pdbx_strand_id
1 'polypeptide(L)'
;MPLSRVLSAIVAIALALGMIVLGGWYFTLGFGIIIYLGQLEYFQLVRAKGIAPAAKTTLVVSQALLIISTVYPTTLADAVLPVAGTFICFYLLFQPKLATIADISASILGLFYGGYLPSYWVRLRSLGNAAVSNLPLGGYFPTSLESLRDLPIGLTTTLLAFGCIWAADIGAYVFGKLFGKTRLSDISPKKTVEGAVFGVAGSVGVAIVGAWYLGWTGWPLSGMALGLLIGIASLLGDLTESMMKRDAGVKDSGQLIPGHGGILDRADSYVFTAPLVYYFVTLLLPLLPN
;
A
#
# COMPACT_ATOMS: atom_id res chain seq x y z
N MET A 1 -26.68 -1.94 7.88
CA MET A 1 -25.35 -2.00 8.53
C MET A 1 -25.46 -1.28 9.86
N PRO A 2 -24.84 -1.75 10.95
CA PRO A 2 -24.87 -1.04 12.23
C PRO A 2 -24.15 0.31 12.11
N LEU A 3 -24.72 1.36 12.72
CA LEU A 3 -24.23 2.75 12.68
C LEU A 3 -22.75 2.87 13.08
N SER A 4 -22.32 2.05 14.05
CA SER A 4 -20.93 1.97 14.51
C SER A 4 -19.93 1.65 13.41
N ARG A 5 -20.31 0.84 12.41
CA ARG A 5 -19.42 0.48 11.29
C ARG A 5 -19.27 1.56 10.25
N VAL A 6 -20.31 2.36 10.05
CA VAL A 6 -20.29 3.49 9.14
C VAL A 6 -19.45 4.61 9.75
N LEU A 7 -19.64 4.90 11.03
CA LEU A 7 -18.90 5.94 11.74
C LEU A 7 -17.39 5.67 11.74
N SER A 8 -16.97 4.44 12.06
CA SER A 8 -15.54 4.11 12.06
C SER A 8 -14.93 4.13 10.66
N ALA A 9 -15.68 3.78 9.61
CA ALA A 9 -15.22 3.90 8.23
C ALA A 9 -15.01 5.36 7.82
N ILE A 10 -15.94 6.25 8.18
CA ILE A 10 -15.81 7.69 7.93
C ILE A 10 -14.57 8.25 8.65
N VAL A 11 -14.38 7.90 9.92
CA VAL A 11 -13.20 8.33 10.69
C VAL A 11 -11.90 7.81 10.06
N ALA A 12 -11.85 6.55 9.65
CA ALA A 12 -10.67 5.97 9.00
C ALA A 12 -10.34 6.67 7.67
N ILE A 13 -11.35 6.96 6.84
CA ILE A 13 -11.17 7.70 5.58
C ILE A 13 -10.70 9.13 5.86
N ALA A 14 -11.31 9.82 6.83
CA ALA A 14 -10.91 11.17 7.20
C ALA A 14 -9.46 11.22 7.73
N LEU A 15 -9.05 10.24 8.53
CA LEU A 15 -7.67 10.08 8.98
C LEU A 15 -6.72 9.80 7.80
N ALA A 16 -7.08 8.87 6.91
CA ALA A 16 -6.27 8.53 5.74
C ALA A 16 -6.05 9.74 4.82
N LEU A 17 -7.14 10.44 4.46
CA LEU A 17 -7.08 11.67 3.67
C LEU A 17 -6.31 12.77 4.40
N GLY A 18 -6.55 12.94 5.70
CA GLY A 18 -5.83 13.91 6.52
C GLY A 18 -4.32 13.67 6.52
N MET A 19 -3.87 12.42 6.66
CA MET A 19 -2.45 12.06 6.60
C MET A 19 -1.85 12.33 5.21
N ILE A 20 -2.57 11.96 4.14
CA ILE A 20 -2.14 12.20 2.76
C ILE A 20 -2.00 13.70 2.50
N VAL A 21 -2.95 14.51 2.96
CA VAL A 21 -2.89 15.97 2.86
C VAL A 21 -1.71 16.50 3.69
N LEU A 22 -1.61 16.20 4.99
CA LEU A 22 -0.55 16.77 5.84
C LEU A 22 0.87 16.52 5.31
N GLY A 23 1.15 15.34 4.76
CA GLY A 23 2.43 15.04 4.10
C GLY A 23 3.62 14.90 5.04
N GLY A 24 4.79 14.62 4.46
CA GLY A 24 6.08 14.52 5.16
C GLY A 24 6.02 13.66 6.40
N TRP A 25 6.52 14.18 7.52
CA TRP A 25 6.57 13.46 8.79
C TRP A 25 5.20 13.02 9.31
N TYR A 26 4.13 13.78 9.05
CA TYR A 26 2.77 13.36 9.45
C TYR A 26 2.33 12.12 8.68
N PHE A 27 2.58 12.11 7.37
CA PHE A 27 2.32 10.94 6.54
C PHE A 27 3.20 9.76 6.95
N THR A 28 4.50 9.98 7.14
CA THR A 28 5.45 8.92 7.54
C THR A 28 5.10 8.30 8.88
N LEU A 29 4.78 9.10 9.90
CA LEU A 29 4.41 8.59 11.23
C LEU A 29 3.08 7.84 11.19
N GLY A 30 2.07 8.42 10.53
CA GLY A 30 0.76 7.79 10.40
C GLY A 30 0.82 6.46 9.63
N PHE A 31 1.50 6.45 8.50
CA PHE A 31 1.71 5.24 7.69
C PHE A 31 2.64 4.24 8.39
N GLY A 32 3.60 4.72 9.18
CA GLY A 32 4.46 3.91 10.04
C GLY A 32 3.70 3.12 11.09
N ILE A 33 2.66 3.73 11.70
CA ILE A 33 1.74 3.03 12.62
C ILE A 33 0.97 1.93 11.88
N ILE A 34 0.41 2.23 10.70
CA ILE A 34 -0.32 1.24 9.88
C ILE A 34 0.58 0.06 9.53
N ILE A 35 1.79 0.33 9.05
CA ILE A 35 2.78 -0.70 8.70
C ILE A 35 3.18 -1.52 9.93
N TYR A 36 3.47 -0.87 11.05
CA TYR A 36 3.87 -1.55 12.28
C TYR A 36 2.78 -2.53 12.75
N LEU A 37 1.53 -2.08 12.78
CA LEU A 37 0.40 -2.92 13.20
C LEU A 37 0.11 -4.04 12.20
N GLY A 38 0.17 -3.76 10.89
CA GLY A 38 0.04 -4.79 9.85
C GLY A 38 1.14 -5.85 9.90
N GLN A 39 2.38 -5.45 10.17
CA GLN A 39 3.49 -6.39 10.36
C GLN A 39 3.33 -7.24 11.62
N LEU A 40 2.77 -6.69 12.71
CA LEU A 40 2.44 -7.48 13.90
C LEU A 40 1.45 -8.59 13.58
N GLU A 41 0.41 -8.30 12.81
CA GLU A 41 -0.57 -9.31 12.35
C GLU A 41 0.08 -10.34 11.44
N TYR A 42 0.90 -9.91 10.48
CA TYR A 42 1.68 -10.82 9.64
C TYR A 42 2.54 -11.79 10.49
N PHE A 43 3.28 -11.28 11.47
CA PHE A 43 4.08 -12.13 12.34
C PHE A 43 3.25 -13.04 13.26
N GLN A 44 2.01 -12.65 13.59
CA GLN A 44 1.08 -13.54 14.29
C GLN A 44 0.64 -14.70 13.40
N LEU A 45 0.34 -14.45 12.12
CA LEU A 45 0.03 -15.50 11.13
C LEU A 45 1.20 -16.49 10.98
N VAL A 46 2.42 -15.96 10.84
CA VAL A 46 3.63 -16.79 10.73
C VAL A 46 3.84 -17.64 12.00
N ARG A 47 3.66 -17.06 13.19
CA ARG A 47 3.80 -17.79 14.47
C ARG A 47 2.72 -18.85 14.66
N ALA A 48 1.51 -18.64 14.14
CA ALA A 48 0.45 -19.64 14.17
C ALA A 48 0.85 -20.94 13.45
N LYS A 49 1.81 -20.87 12.52
CA LYS A 49 2.40 -22.02 11.82
C LYS A 49 3.58 -22.67 12.54
N GLY A 50 3.89 -22.22 13.75
CA GLY A 50 5.06 -22.70 14.51
C GLY A 50 6.40 -22.14 14.03
N ILE A 51 6.39 -21.16 13.13
CA ILE A 51 7.59 -20.48 12.63
C ILE A 51 7.98 -19.38 13.64
N ALA A 52 9.28 -19.26 13.91
CA ALA A 52 9.88 -18.31 14.85
C ALA A 52 10.67 -17.21 14.10
N PRO A 53 10.00 -16.27 13.42
CA PRO A 53 10.66 -15.23 12.65
C PRO A 53 11.38 -14.21 13.56
N ALA A 54 12.37 -13.53 13.00
CA ALA A 54 13.06 -12.37 13.59
C ALA A 54 12.16 -11.13 13.58
N ALA A 55 11.00 -11.22 14.23
CA ALA A 55 9.94 -10.21 14.15
C ALA A 55 10.40 -8.85 14.69
N LYS A 56 11.07 -8.81 15.85
CA LYS A 56 11.50 -7.56 16.48
C LYS A 56 12.50 -6.79 15.63
N THR A 57 13.53 -7.48 15.11
CA THR A 57 14.54 -6.86 14.24
C THR A 57 13.90 -6.36 12.96
N THR A 58 13.01 -7.16 12.35
CA THR A 58 12.30 -6.78 11.12
C THR A 58 11.40 -5.56 11.32
N LEU A 59 10.67 -5.47 12.43
CA LEU A 59 9.83 -4.31 12.77
C LEU A 59 10.68 -3.04 12.93
N VAL A 60 11.78 -3.12 13.69
CA VAL A 60 12.68 -1.97 13.90
C VAL A 60 13.29 -1.48 12.58
N VAL A 61 13.78 -2.40 11.76
CA VAL A 61 14.33 -2.06 10.44
C VAL A 61 13.26 -1.44 9.55
N SER A 62 12.03 -1.96 9.56
CA SER A 62 10.95 -1.43 8.73
C SER A 62 10.59 0.01 9.13
N GLN A 63 10.56 0.32 10.42
CA GLN A 63 10.36 1.70 10.88
C GLN A 63 11.54 2.61 10.51
N ALA A 64 12.78 2.13 10.68
CA ALA A 64 13.97 2.87 10.25
C ALA A 64 13.97 3.14 8.74
N LEU A 65 13.50 2.18 7.93
CA LEU A 65 13.36 2.33 6.49
C LEU A 65 12.38 3.46 6.12
N LEU A 66 11.26 3.61 6.81
CA LEU A 66 10.30 4.70 6.55
C LEU A 66 10.88 6.07 6.88
N ILE A 67 11.64 6.15 7.98
CA ILE A 67 12.39 7.35 8.36
C ILE A 67 13.42 7.68 7.29
N ILE A 68 14.24 6.72 6.87
CA ILE A 68 15.22 6.90 5.79
C ILE A 68 14.53 7.30 4.49
N SER A 69 13.39 6.70 4.15
CA SER A 69 12.62 7.04 2.95
C SER A 69 12.06 8.46 2.96
N THR A 70 11.92 9.08 4.14
CA THR A 70 11.49 10.48 4.27
C THR A 70 12.66 11.45 4.09
N VAL A 71 13.84 11.10 4.60
CA VAL A 71 15.03 11.98 4.55
C VAL A 71 15.82 11.81 3.26
N TYR A 72 15.97 10.56 2.80
CA TYR A 72 16.77 10.16 1.63
C TYR A 72 15.99 9.13 0.79
N PRO A 73 14.96 9.57 0.03
CA PRO A 73 13.95 8.70 -0.57
C PRO A 73 14.45 7.69 -1.61
N THR A 74 15.63 7.88 -2.21
CA THR A 74 16.12 7.05 -3.32
C THR A 74 17.25 6.12 -2.89
N THR A 75 18.49 6.63 -2.84
CA THR A 75 19.70 5.80 -2.77
C THR A 75 19.83 5.01 -1.47
N LEU A 76 19.67 5.67 -0.31
CA LEU A 76 19.84 5.02 0.98
C LEU A 76 18.69 4.05 1.28
N ALA A 77 17.47 4.41 0.91
CA ALA A 77 16.29 3.60 1.20
C ALA A 77 16.32 2.25 0.46
N ASP A 78 16.88 2.19 -0.76
CA ASP A 78 17.04 0.93 -1.50
C ASP A 78 18.15 0.03 -0.94
N ALA A 79 19.20 0.62 -0.38
CA ALA A 79 20.28 -0.14 0.26
C ALA A 79 19.82 -0.84 1.55
N VAL A 80 18.76 -0.37 2.21
CA VAL A 80 18.29 -0.96 3.48
C VAL A 80 17.88 -2.42 3.31
N LEU A 81 17.20 -2.79 2.22
CA LEU A 81 16.71 -4.18 2.06
C LEU A 81 17.85 -5.21 2.03
N PRO A 82 18.88 -5.11 1.15
CA PRO A 82 19.97 -6.09 1.13
C PRO A 82 20.81 -6.05 2.42
N VAL A 83 21.05 -4.86 2.97
CA VAL A 83 21.84 -4.71 4.21
C VAL A 83 21.10 -5.35 5.39
N ALA A 84 19.84 -4.98 5.61
CA ALA A 84 19.03 -5.54 6.69
C ALA A 84 18.75 -7.03 6.51
N GLY A 85 18.50 -7.49 5.28
CA GLY A 85 18.34 -8.92 5.00
C GLY A 85 19.57 -9.73 5.42
N THR A 86 20.76 -9.22 5.12
CA THR A 86 22.03 -9.82 5.54
C THR A 86 22.15 -9.86 7.07
N PHE A 87 21.87 -8.75 7.74
CA PHE A 87 21.90 -8.70 9.21
C PHE A 87 20.84 -9.59 9.86
N ILE A 88 19.65 -9.74 9.29
CA ILE A 88 18.61 -10.66 9.78
C ILE A 88 19.12 -12.11 9.69
N CYS A 89 19.77 -12.47 8.60
CA CYS A 89 20.37 -13.80 8.44
C CYS A 89 21.45 -14.07 9.50
N PHE A 90 22.35 -13.12 9.72
CA PHE A 90 23.38 -13.24 10.76
C PHE A 90 22.79 -13.29 12.16
N TYR A 91 21.79 -12.46 12.45
CA TYR A 91 21.12 -12.47 13.75
C TYR A 91 20.46 -13.82 14.06
N LEU A 92 19.85 -14.46 13.07
CA LEU A 92 19.23 -15.78 13.22
C LEU A 92 20.25 -16.90 13.44
N LEU A 93 21.49 -16.75 12.96
CA LEU A 93 22.59 -17.71 13.21
C LEU A 93 22.96 -17.80 14.70
N PHE A 94 22.87 -16.69 15.43
CA PHE A 94 23.24 -16.61 16.84
C PHE A 94 22.07 -16.88 17.80
N GLN A 95 20.92 -17.35 17.29
CA GLN A 95 19.79 -17.71 18.15
C GLN A 95 20.03 -19.04 18.88
N PRO A 96 19.53 -19.21 20.12
CA PRO A 96 19.69 -20.44 20.89
C PRO A 96 19.08 -21.68 20.21
N LYS A 97 18.09 -21.46 19.34
CA LYS A 97 17.48 -22.49 18.50
C LYS A 97 18.00 -22.32 17.08
N LEU A 98 18.38 -23.42 16.44
CA LEU A 98 18.75 -23.43 15.03
C LEU A 98 17.58 -22.88 14.20
N ALA A 99 17.82 -21.75 13.55
CA ALA A 99 16.84 -21.13 12.67
C ALA A 99 16.60 -22.04 11.45
N THR A 100 15.33 -22.20 11.11
CA THR A 100 14.92 -22.95 9.92
C THR A 100 14.91 -22.03 8.69
N ILE A 101 14.91 -22.64 7.50
CA ILE A 101 14.70 -21.90 6.24
C ILE A 101 13.39 -21.11 6.27
N ALA A 102 12.35 -21.65 6.92
CA ALA A 102 11.06 -20.98 7.09
C ALA A 102 11.19 -19.71 7.95
N ASP A 103 11.99 -19.73 9.02
CA ASP A 103 12.19 -18.56 9.90
C ASP A 103 12.89 -17.42 9.16
N ILE A 104 13.93 -17.75 8.39
CA ILE A 104 14.66 -16.78 7.54
C ILE A 104 13.72 -16.22 6.48
N SER A 105 13.03 -17.09 5.74
CA SER A 105 12.14 -16.70 4.65
C SER A 105 11.00 -15.82 5.14
N ALA A 106 10.37 -16.18 6.27
CA ALA A 106 9.28 -15.40 6.83
C ALA A 106 9.74 -14.04 7.36
N SER A 107 10.99 -13.94 7.86
CA SER A 107 11.58 -12.68 8.30
C SER A 107 11.89 -11.75 7.13
N ILE A 108 12.54 -12.28 6.08
CA ILE A 108 12.83 -11.53 4.85
C ILE A 108 11.54 -11.12 4.16
N LEU A 109 10.56 -12.02 4.05
CA LEU A 109 9.25 -11.70 3.50
C LEU A 109 8.55 -10.63 4.33
N GLY A 110 8.60 -10.69 5.66
CA GLY A 110 8.05 -9.65 6.53
C GLY A 110 8.68 -8.28 6.31
N LEU A 111 10.00 -8.23 6.07
CA LEU A 111 10.70 -6.99 5.71
C LEU A 111 10.31 -6.50 4.32
N PHE A 112 10.32 -7.39 3.32
CA PHE A 112 10.01 -7.07 1.94
C PHE A 112 8.56 -6.62 1.78
N TYR A 113 7.62 -7.50 2.12
CA TYR A 113 6.18 -7.31 1.99
C TYR A 113 5.66 -6.26 2.97
N GLY A 114 6.05 -6.34 4.25
CA GLY A 114 5.50 -5.46 5.28
C GLY A 114 6.19 -4.10 5.40
N GLY A 115 7.46 -3.98 5.01
CA GLY A 115 8.24 -2.76 5.21
C GLY A 115 8.68 -2.10 3.90
N TYR A 116 9.37 -2.85 3.04
CA TYR A 116 10.01 -2.32 1.85
C TYR A 116 9.02 -1.88 0.78
N LEU A 117 8.06 -2.72 0.38
CA LEU A 117 7.05 -2.31 -0.61
C LEU A 117 6.20 -1.13 -0.11
N PRO A 118 5.67 -1.13 1.14
CA PRO A 118 4.91 0.01 1.64
C PRO A 118 5.73 1.29 1.80
N SER A 119 7.06 1.21 1.94
CA SER A 119 7.92 2.41 2.00
C SER A 119 7.82 3.30 0.75
N TYR A 120 7.45 2.71 -0.40
CA TYR A 120 7.24 3.47 -1.62
C TYR A 120 6.06 4.44 -1.54
N TRP A 121 5.10 4.27 -0.63
CA TRP A 121 4.09 5.30 -0.38
C TRP A 121 4.70 6.57 0.21
N VAL A 122 5.64 6.42 1.15
CA VAL A 122 6.36 7.56 1.75
C VAL A 122 7.22 8.26 0.70
N ARG A 123 7.89 7.47 -0.15
CA ARG A 123 8.71 8.01 -1.26
C ARG A 123 7.85 8.71 -2.31
N LEU A 124 6.71 8.12 -2.68
CA LEU A 124 5.75 8.69 -3.62
C LEU A 124 5.21 10.02 -3.09
N ARG A 125 4.82 10.07 -1.82
CA ARG A 125 4.30 11.28 -1.20
C ARG A 125 5.37 12.38 -1.05
N SER A 126 6.63 11.99 -1.00
CA SER A 126 7.80 12.88 -0.94
C SER A 126 8.30 13.33 -2.32
N LEU A 127 7.66 12.93 -3.43
CA LEU A 127 8.03 13.39 -4.77
C LEU A 127 7.80 14.90 -4.92
N GLY A 128 8.77 15.58 -5.55
CA GLY A 128 8.78 17.03 -5.73
C GLY A 128 9.71 17.74 -4.75
N ASN A 129 9.45 19.01 -4.47
CA ASN A 129 10.29 19.81 -3.58
C ASN A 129 9.85 19.63 -2.11
N ALA A 130 10.79 19.23 -1.25
CA ALA A 130 10.56 19.02 0.18
C ALA A 130 9.95 20.26 0.89
N ALA A 131 10.30 21.48 0.44
CA ALA A 131 9.80 22.73 1.00
C ALA A 131 8.30 22.98 0.76
N VAL A 132 7.69 22.30 -0.22
CA VAL A 132 6.29 22.50 -0.65
C VAL A 132 5.44 21.25 -0.38
N SER A 133 5.96 20.29 0.39
CA SER A 133 5.32 18.97 0.54
C SER A 133 4.48 18.81 1.82
N ASN A 134 4.54 19.79 2.75
CA ASN A 134 4.07 19.62 4.14
C ASN A 134 3.17 20.76 4.63
N LEU A 135 2.14 20.41 5.41
CA LEU A 135 1.41 21.32 6.31
C LEU A 135 1.76 20.95 7.75
N PRO A 136 1.88 21.90 8.71
CA PRO A 136 1.66 23.35 8.62
C PRO A 136 2.89 24.19 8.25
N LEU A 137 4.00 23.58 7.82
CA LEU A 137 5.26 24.28 7.50
C LEU A 137 5.61 24.10 6.02
N GLY A 138 5.44 25.17 5.23
CA GLY A 138 5.64 25.16 3.76
C GLY A 138 4.35 24.99 2.95
N GLY A 139 3.20 25.35 3.54
CA GLY A 139 1.85 25.06 3.05
C GLY A 139 1.68 25.21 1.54
N TYR A 140 1.26 24.13 0.90
CA TYR A 140 0.95 24.06 -0.53
C TYR A 140 -0.53 24.30 -0.82
N PHE A 141 -1.33 24.66 0.20
CA PHE A 141 -2.76 24.93 0.00
C PHE A 141 -2.93 26.16 -0.88
N PRO A 142 -3.60 26.02 -2.03
CA PRO A 142 -3.77 27.11 -2.95
C PRO A 142 -4.65 28.21 -2.31
N THR A 143 -4.22 29.47 -2.43
CA THR A 143 -4.99 30.63 -1.98
C THR A 143 -6.15 30.97 -2.93
N SER A 144 -6.16 30.38 -4.13
CA SER A 144 -7.20 30.55 -5.14
C SER A 144 -7.57 29.23 -5.82
N LEU A 145 -8.79 29.12 -6.35
CA LEU A 145 -9.26 27.92 -7.07
C LEU A 145 -8.43 27.61 -8.34
N GLU A 146 -7.82 28.62 -8.95
CA GLU A 146 -6.99 28.44 -10.16
C GLU A 146 -5.68 27.69 -9.85
N SER A 147 -5.12 27.89 -8.66
CA SER A 147 -3.91 27.22 -8.19
C SER A 147 -4.11 25.75 -7.75
N LEU A 148 -5.31 25.17 -7.88
CA LEU A 148 -5.56 23.75 -7.59
C LEU A 148 -4.84 22.78 -8.53
N ARG A 149 -4.39 23.27 -9.70
CA ARG A 149 -3.56 22.49 -10.64
C ARG A 149 -2.08 22.45 -10.23
N ASP A 150 -1.63 23.39 -9.40
CA ASP A 150 -0.24 23.51 -8.96
C ASP A 150 0.04 22.74 -7.66
N LEU A 151 -0.87 21.85 -7.26
CA LEU A 151 -0.67 21.01 -6.10
C LEU A 151 0.57 20.10 -6.27
N PRO A 152 1.28 19.78 -5.18
CA PRO A 152 2.48 18.95 -5.25
C PRO A 152 2.23 17.62 -5.95
N ILE A 153 3.10 17.24 -6.88
CA ILE A 153 2.97 16.00 -7.65
C ILE A 153 2.87 14.76 -6.76
N GLY A 154 3.62 14.73 -5.64
CA GLY A 154 3.56 13.64 -4.68
C GLY A 154 2.18 13.52 -4.01
N LEU A 155 1.50 14.65 -3.74
CA LEU A 155 0.15 14.64 -3.19
C LEU A 155 -0.87 14.14 -4.21
N THR A 156 -0.92 14.76 -5.39
CA THR A 156 -1.92 14.48 -6.41
C THR A 156 -1.82 13.04 -6.93
N THR A 157 -0.59 12.56 -7.13
CA THR A 157 -0.32 11.17 -7.54
C THR A 157 -0.70 10.18 -6.45
N THR A 158 -0.43 10.49 -5.17
CA THR A 158 -0.86 9.63 -4.05
C THR A 158 -2.38 9.56 -4.00
N LEU A 159 -3.08 10.70 -4.05
CA LEU A 159 -4.54 10.74 -4.08
C LEU A 159 -5.13 9.98 -5.26
N LEU A 160 -4.53 10.13 -6.46
CA LEU A 160 -4.94 9.40 -7.64
C LEU A 160 -4.80 7.89 -7.44
N ALA A 161 -3.68 7.44 -6.88
CA ALA A 161 -3.44 6.02 -6.65
C ALA A 161 -4.42 5.42 -5.63
N PHE A 162 -4.65 6.09 -4.49
CA PHE A 162 -5.68 5.69 -3.53
C PHE A 162 -7.08 5.70 -4.16
N GLY A 163 -7.41 6.71 -4.97
CA GLY A 163 -8.67 6.79 -5.71
C GLY A 163 -8.87 5.61 -6.68
N CYS A 164 -7.81 5.19 -7.38
CA CYS A 164 -7.84 4.02 -8.26
C CYS A 164 -8.05 2.72 -7.48
N ILE A 165 -7.38 2.54 -6.33
CA ILE A 165 -7.57 1.38 -5.46
C ILE A 165 -9.01 1.33 -4.93
N TRP A 166 -9.53 2.44 -4.42
CA TRP A 166 -10.90 2.52 -3.92
C TRP A 166 -11.92 2.27 -5.02
N ALA A 167 -11.70 2.80 -6.23
CA ALA A 167 -12.55 2.52 -7.37
C ALA A 167 -12.51 1.04 -7.77
N ALA A 168 -11.34 0.40 -7.69
CA ALA A 168 -11.21 -1.03 -7.93
C ALA A 168 -12.02 -1.86 -6.92
N ASP A 169 -11.89 -1.55 -5.63
CA ASP A 169 -12.60 -2.28 -4.56
C ASP A 169 -14.11 -2.07 -4.64
N ILE A 170 -14.55 -0.83 -4.84
CA ILE A 170 -15.97 -0.48 -4.98
C ILE A 170 -16.55 -1.14 -6.23
N GLY A 171 -15.85 -1.05 -7.36
CA GLY A 171 -16.26 -1.67 -8.62
C GLY A 171 -16.38 -3.18 -8.48
N ALA A 172 -15.36 -3.83 -7.92
CA ALA A 172 -15.35 -5.27 -7.72
C ALA A 172 -16.45 -5.74 -6.76
N TYR A 173 -16.71 -5.00 -5.68
CA TYR A 173 -17.74 -5.33 -4.73
C TYR A 173 -19.15 -5.13 -5.30
N VAL A 174 -19.44 -3.97 -5.89
CA VAL A 174 -20.78 -3.62 -6.38
C VAL A 174 -21.15 -4.50 -7.57
N PHE A 175 -20.32 -4.52 -8.60
CA PHE A 175 -20.62 -5.27 -9.82
C PHE A 175 -20.40 -6.78 -9.64
N GLY A 176 -19.48 -7.19 -8.76
CA GLY A 176 -19.34 -8.59 -8.37
C GLY A 176 -20.59 -9.12 -7.66
N LYS A 177 -21.27 -8.29 -6.85
CA LYS A 177 -22.52 -8.69 -6.19
C LYS A 177 -23.73 -8.69 -7.14
N LEU A 178 -23.77 -7.78 -8.11
CA LEU A 178 -24.90 -7.65 -9.05
C LEU A 178 -24.82 -8.65 -10.21
N PHE A 179 -23.63 -8.86 -10.77
CA PHE A 179 -23.43 -9.60 -12.01
C PHE A 179 -22.53 -10.82 -11.84
N GLY A 180 -21.92 -11.02 -10.67
CA GLY A 180 -20.96 -12.09 -10.43
C GLY A 180 -21.58 -13.48 -10.53
N LYS A 181 -21.03 -14.31 -11.42
CA LYS A 181 -21.45 -15.70 -11.63
C LYS A 181 -20.27 -16.65 -11.49
N THR A 182 -19.09 -16.23 -11.95
CA THR A 182 -17.90 -17.06 -12.01
C THR A 182 -16.98 -16.76 -10.85
N ARG A 183 -16.62 -17.75 -10.03
CA ARG A 183 -15.67 -17.58 -8.92
C ARG A 183 -14.27 -17.29 -9.48
N LEU A 184 -13.56 -16.36 -8.84
CA LEU A 184 -12.21 -15.96 -9.27
C LEU A 184 -11.13 -16.93 -8.76
N SER A 185 -11.26 -17.41 -7.52
CA SER A 185 -10.25 -18.26 -6.88
C SER A 185 -10.87 -19.07 -5.74
N ASP A 186 -10.37 -20.28 -5.53
CA ASP A 186 -10.75 -21.13 -4.39
C ASP A 186 -10.27 -20.56 -3.04
N ILE A 187 -9.22 -19.72 -3.06
CA ILE A 187 -8.67 -19.07 -1.87
C ILE A 187 -9.65 -18.00 -1.33
N SER A 188 -10.37 -17.32 -2.24
CA SER A 188 -11.34 -16.27 -1.94
C SER A 188 -12.67 -16.50 -2.66
N PRO A 189 -13.51 -17.43 -2.16
CA PRO A 189 -14.70 -17.92 -2.88
C PRO A 189 -15.79 -16.86 -3.09
N LYS A 190 -15.69 -15.69 -2.44
CA LYS A 190 -16.62 -14.57 -2.60
C LYS A 190 -16.26 -13.63 -3.75
N LYS A 191 -15.03 -13.71 -4.27
CA LYS A 191 -14.60 -12.88 -5.40
C LYS A 191 -15.04 -13.53 -6.71
N THR A 192 -15.51 -12.71 -7.63
CA THR A 192 -15.97 -13.15 -8.95
C THR A 192 -15.10 -12.56 -10.05
N VAL A 193 -15.00 -13.27 -11.16
CA VAL A 193 -14.25 -12.81 -12.36
C VAL A 193 -14.88 -11.54 -12.90
N GLU A 194 -16.21 -11.49 -12.96
CA GLU A 194 -16.93 -10.31 -13.43
C GLU A 194 -16.64 -9.11 -12.51
N GLY A 195 -16.69 -9.32 -11.19
CA GLY A 195 -16.30 -8.29 -10.21
C GLY A 195 -14.87 -7.80 -10.45
N ALA A 196 -13.90 -8.69 -10.62
CA ALA A 196 -12.52 -8.31 -10.89
C ALA A 196 -12.39 -7.44 -12.16
N VAL A 197 -13.07 -7.80 -13.24
CA VAL A 197 -13.07 -7.02 -14.50
C VAL A 197 -13.65 -5.62 -14.27
N PHE A 198 -14.78 -5.51 -13.58
CA PHE A 198 -15.38 -4.20 -13.27
C PHE A 198 -14.54 -3.37 -12.30
N GLY A 199 -13.85 -3.99 -11.34
CA GLY A 199 -12.91 -3.32 -10.46
C GLY A 199 -11.75 -2.71 -11.26
N VAL A 200 -11.10 -3.51 -12.10
CA VAL A 200 -10.02 -3.03 -12.98
C VAL A 200 -10.52 -1.90 -13.90
N ALA A 201 -11.71 -2.04 -14.49
CA ALA A 201 -12.30 -0.99 -15.32
C ALA A 201 -12.57 0.31 -14.53
N GLY A 202 -13.01 0.21 -13.28
CA GLY A 202 -13.19 1.35 -12.39
C GLY A 202 -11.88 2.08 -12.10
N SER A 203 -10.82 1.34 -11.78
CA SER A 203 -9.46 1.88 -11.62
C SER A 203 -8.97 2.59 -12.90
N VAL A 204 -9.16 1.98 -14.06
CA VAL A 204 -8.83 2.57 -15.37
C VAL A 204 -9.58 3.87 -15.61
N GLY A 205 -10.88 3.91 -15.35
CA GLY A 205 -11.68 5.13 -15.50
C GLY A 205 -11.15 6.28 -14.64
N VAL A 206 -10.88 6.02 -13.36
CA VAL A 206 -10.31 7.03 -12.45
C VAL A 206 -8.93 7.49 -12.91
N ALA A 207 -8.07 6.56 -13.33
CA ALA A 207 -6.72 6.88 -13.79
C ALA A 207 -6.71 7.70 -15.09
N ILE A 208 -7.60 7.44 -16.05
CA ILE A 208 -7.74 8.25 -17.27
C ILE A 208 -8.15 9.69 -16.94
N VAL A 209 -9.14 9.86 -16.06
CA VAL A 209 -9.60 11.19 -15.62
C VAL A 209 -8.52 11.91 -14.83
N GLY A 210 -7.81 11.20 -13.95
CA GLY A 210 -6.69 11.75 -13.19
C GLY A 210 -5.53 12.19 -14.08
N ALA A 211 -5.13 11.36 -15.05
CA ALA A 211 -4.07 11.70 -16.01
C ALA A 211 -4.43 12.92 -16.87
N TRP A 212 -5.71 13.05 -17.27
CA TRP A 212 -6.20 14.26 -17.94
C TRP A 212 -6.10 15.50 -17.04
N TYR A 213 -6.57 15.39 -15.79
CA TYR A 213 -6.54 16.50 -14.83
C TYR A 213 -5.12 16.97 -14.53
N LEU A 214 -4.18 16.04 -14.43
CA LEU A 214 -2.76 16.31 -14.14
C LEU A 214 -1.94 16.67 -15.39
N GLY A 215 -2.55 16.70 -16.58
CA GLY A 215 -1.86 17.03 -17.83
C GLY A 215 -0.72 16.07 -18.18
N TRP A 216 -0.89 14.78 -17.88
CA TRP A 216 0.14 13.78 -18.15
C TRP A 216 0.33 13.56 -19.65
N THR A 217 1.59 13.36 -20.05
CA THR A 217 1.97 13.02 -21.43
C THR A 217 1.38 11.67 -21.84
N GLY A 218 1.15 11.49 -23.14
CA GLY A 218 0.57 10.26 -23.68
C GLY A 218 -0.86 9.96 -23.22
N TRP A 219 -1.62 10.94 -22.72
CA TRP A 219 -3.04 10.77 -22.43
C TRP A 219 -3.83 10.40 -23.70
N PRO A 220 -4.77 9.44 -23.67
CA PRO A 220 -5.29 8.70 -22.51
C PRO A 220 -4.52 7.42 -22.15
N LEU A 221 -3.52 7.01 -22.94
CA LEU A 221 -2.82 5.74 -22.77
C LEU A 221 -2.05 5.66 -21.45
N SER A 222 -1.43 6.76 -20.99
CA SER A 222 -0.74 6.82 -19.70
C SER A 222 -1.68 6.54 -18.53
N GLY A 223 -2.87 7.14 -18.53
CA GLY A 223 -3.92 6.86 -17.54
C GLY A 223 -4.44 5.42 -17.61
N MET A 224 -4.68 4.90 -18.82
CA MET A 224 -5.08 3.50 -19.01
C MET A 224 -4.04 2.53 -18.44
N ALA A 225 -2.76 2.73 -18.75
CA ALA A 225 -1.67 1.88 -18.29
C ALA A 225 -1.55 1.91 -16.77
N LEU A 226 -1.59 3.09 -16.15
CA LEU A 226 -1.58 3.23 -14.69
C LEU A 226 -2.78 2.51 -14.05
N GLY A 227 -3.99 2.75 -14.55
CA GLY A 227 -5.20 2.18 -13.96
C GLY A 227 -5.28 0.66 -14.07
N LEU A 228 -4.79 0.09 -15.19
CA LEU A 228 -4.65 -1.35 -15.35
C LEU A 228 -3.64 -1.92 -14.34
N LEU A 229 -2.48 -1.27 -14.23
CA LEU A 229 -1.43 -1.67 -13.30
C LEU A 229 -1.93 -1.64 -11.84
N ILE A 230 -2.60 -0.57 -11.42
CA ILE A 230 -3.15 -0.46 -10.06
C ILE A 230 -4.25 -1.49 -9.83
N GLY A 231 -5.21 -1.62 -10.76
CA GLY A 231 -6.36 -2.51 -10.59
C GLY A 231 -5.96 -3.99 -10.52
N ILE A 232 -4.93 -4.40 -11.27
CA ILE A 232 -4.39 -5.76 -11.19
C ILE A 232 -3.58 -5.94 -9.90
N ALA A 233 -2.73 -4.98 -9.55
CA ALA A 233 -1.90 -5.06 -8.35
C ALA A 233 -2.72 -5.09 -7.06
N SER A 234 -3.79 -4.30 -6.95
CA SER A 234 -4.68 -4.32 -5.79
C SER A 234 -5.37 -5.68 -5.64
N LEU A 235 -5.87 -6.24 -6.73
CA LEU A 235 -6.50 -7.56 -6.75
C LEU A 235 -5.53 -8.66 -6.32
N LEU A 236 -4.30 -8.64 -6.84
CA LEU A 236 -3.26 -9.60 -6.49
C LEU A 236 -2.81 -9.46 -5.03
N GLY A 237 -2.79 -8.24 -4.49
CA GLY A 237 -2.48 -7.98 -3.08
C GLY A 237 -3.48 -8.64 -2.13
N ASP A 238 -4.77 -8.40 -2.34
CA ASP A 238 -5.84 -9.01 -1.53
C ASP A 238 -5.85 -10.55 -1.69
N LEU A 239 -5.59 -11.09 -2.89
CA LEU A 239 -5.43 -12.54 -3.07
C LEU A 239 -4.21 -13.11 -2.34
N THR A 240 -3.09 -12.39 -2.32
CA THR A 240 -1.86 -12.79 -1.60
C THR A 240 -2.11 -12.83 -0.09
N GLU A 241 -2.79 -11.83 0.44
CA GLU A 241 -3.14 -11.75 1.86
C GLU A 241 -4.17 -12.81 2.26
N SER A 242 -5.19 -13.02 1.42
CA SER A 242 -6.12 -14.14 1.54
C SER A 242 -5.41 -15.49 1.55
N MET A 243 -4.41 -15.70 0.69
CA MET A 243 -3.60 -16.92 0.66
C MET A 243 -2.85 -17.13 1.98
N MET A 244 -2.19 -16.10 2.51
CA MET A 244 -1.47 -16.18 3.80
C MET A 244 -2.41 -16.55 4.95
N LYS A 245 -3.62 -15.97 5.00
CA LYS A 245 -4.62 -16.29 6.03
C LYS A 245 -5.08 -17.74 5.97
N ARG A 246 -5.38 -18.24 4.76
CA ARG A 246 -5.81 -19.63 4.55
C ARG A 246 -4.70 -20.62 4.92
N ASP A 247 -3.45 -20.32 4.55
CA ASP A 247 -2.31 -21.14 4.95
C ASP A 247 -2.12 -21.16 6.48
N ALA A 248 -2.31 -20.02 7.15
CA ALA A 248 -2.28 -19.92 8.62
C ALA A 248 -3.51 -20.53 9.33
N GLY A 249 -4.49 -21.05 8.59
CA GLY A 249 -5.70 -21.66 9.15
C GLY A 249 -6.67 -20.66 9.79
N VAL A 250 -6.48 -19.36 9.56
CA VAL A 250 -7.35 -18.29 10.08
C VAL A 250 -8.12 -17.60 8.96
N LYS A 251 -9.16 -16.85 9.33
CA LYS A 251 -9.98 -16.11 8.36
C LYS A 251 -9.64 -14.63 8.28
N ASP A 252 -9.34 -14.02 9.42
CA ASP A 252 -9.02 -12.60 9.57
C ASP A 252 -7.59 -12.50 10.12
N SER A 253 -6.79 -11.52 9.68
CA SER A 253 -5.38 -11.39 10.06
C SER A 253 -5.18 -10.99 11.52
N GLY A 254 -6.19 -10.35 12.12
CA GLY A 254 -6.20 -9.88 13.50
C GLY A 254 -7.58 -9.38 13.94
N GLN A 255 -7.66 -8.93 15.19
CA GLN A 255 -8.87 -8.32 15.79
C GLN A 255 -8.61 -6.89 16.29
N LEU A 256 -7.53 -6.27 15.84
CA LEU A 256 -7.06 -4.96 16.33
C LEU A 256 -8.07 -3.84 16.09
N ILE A 257 -8.92 -3.93 15.05
CA ILE A 257 -10.02 -3.00 14.84
C ILE A 257 -11.36 -3.69 15.17
N PRO A 258 -12.00 -3.33 16.30
CA PRO A 258 -13.26 -3.94 16.73
C PRO A 258 -14.34 -3.84 15.63
N GLY A 259 -14.71 -4.99 15.05
CA GLY A 259 -15.75 -5.08 14.03
C GLY A 259 -15.30 -4.88 12.57
N HIS A 260 -14.01 -4.61 12.30
CA HIS A 260 -13.48 -4.33 10.95
C HIS A 260 -12.36 -5.26 10.49
N GLY A 261 -11.90 -6.18 11.35
CA GLY A 261 -10.81 -7.11 11.06
C GLY A 261 -9.45 -6.54 11.47
N GLY A 262 -8.39 -7.08 10.88
CA GLY A 262 -7.03 -6.60 11.07
C GLY A 262 -6.69 -5.38 10.22
N ILE A 263 -5.58 -4.73 10.55
CA ILE A 263 -4.99 -3.67 9.71
C ILE A 263 -4.39 -4.25 8.44
N LEU A 264 -3.86 -5.47 8.49
CA LEU A 264 -3.33 -6.15 7.31
C LEU A 264 -4.43 -6.46 6.29
N ASP A 265 -5.62 -6.86 6.76
CA ASP A 265 -6.85 -7.03 5.94
C ASP A 265 -7.28 -5.73 5.22
N ARG A 266 -6.76 -4.57 5.64
CA ARG A 266 -7.09 -3.25 5.07
C ARG A 266 -5.94 -2.65 4.28
N ALA A 267 -4.72 -3.17 4.46
CA ALA A 267 -3.52 -2.68 3.80
C ALA A 267 -3.11 -3.56 2.60
N ASP A 268 -3.69 -4.76 2.46
CA ASP A 268 -3.40 -5.79 1.47
C ASP A 268 -3.24 -5.28 0.02
N SER A 269 -4.18 -4.45 -0.43
CA SER A 269 -4.27 -3.91 -1.78
C SER A 269 -3.24 -2.81 -2.05
N TYR A 270 -2.70 -2.18 -1.01
CA TYR A 270 -1.80 -1.04 -1.09
C TYR A 270 -0.33 -1.47 -1.11
N VAL A 271 -0.01 -2.67 -0.61
CA VAL A 271 1.38 -3.14 -0.47
C VAL A 271 2.06 -3.24 -1.83
N PHE A 272 1.49 -3.98 -2.78
CA PHE A 272 2.09 -4.14 -4.11
C PHE A 272 1.89 -2.93 -5.01
N THR A 273 0.83 -2.15 -4.78
CA THR A 273 0.51 -1.00 -5.62
C THR A 273 1.54 0.13 -5.47
N ALA A 274 2.07 0.35 -4.25
CA ALA A 274 2.99 1.45 -3.95
C ALA A 274 4.23 1.54 -4.87
N PRO A 275 5.07 0.49 -4.99
CA PRO A 275 6.25 0.55 -5.85
C PRO A 275 5.89 0.68 -7.33
N LEU A 276 4.80 0.03 -7.76
CA LEU A 276 4.39 0.05 -9.17
C LEU A 276 3.96 1.46 -9.59
N VAL A 277 3.21 2.17 -8.75
CA VAL A 277 2.84 3.57 -9.00
C VAL A 277 4.08 4.47 -8.97
N TYR A 278 4.96 4.27 -7.97
CA TYR A 278 6.19 5.06 -7.86
C TYR A 278 7.06 4.96 -9.11
N TYR A 279 7.35 3.75 -9.58
CA TYR A 279 8.14 3.56 -10.79
C TYR A 279 7.39 3.91 -12.07
N PHE A 280 6.06 3.74 -12.11
CA PHE A 280 5.28 4.25 -13.24
C PHE A 280 5.50 5.76 -13.41
N VAL A 281 5.43 6.52 -12.33
CA VAL A 281 5.50 7.99 -12.37
C VAL A 281 6.94 8.50 -12.53
N THR A 282 7.91 7.84 -11.90
CA THR A 282 9.32 8.30 -11.90
C THR A 282 10.14 7.76 -13.07
N LEU A 283 9.78 6.60 -13.62
CA LEU A 283 10.53 5.92 -14.68
C LEU A 283 9.75 5.83 -15.99
N LEU A 284 8.51 5.35 -15.98
CA LEU A 284 7.77 5.07 -17.23
C LEU A 284 7.13 6.33 -17.84
N LEU A 285 6.47 7.15 -17.04
CA LEU A 285 5.77 8.36 -17.49
C LEU A 285 6.71 9.35 -18.20
N PRO A 286 7.93 9.63 -17.71
CA PRO A 286 8.87 10.50 -18.41
C PRO A 286 9.40 9.94 -19.74
N LEU A 287 9.28 8.63 -19.97
CA LEU A 287 9.69 7.98 -21.22
C LEU A 287 8.60 8.03 -22.29
N LEU A 288 7.36 8.39 -21.93
CA LEU A 288 6.28 8.52 -22.89
C LEU A 288 6.49 9.77 -23.75
N PRO A 289 6.22 9.69 -25.07
CA PRO A 289 6.32 10.84 -25.95
C PRO A 289 5.31 11.92 -25.53
N ASN A 290 5.75 13.19 -25.65
CA ASN A 290 4.91 14.37 -25.44
C ASN A 290 3.84 14.49 -26.53
#